data_AF-A0A3M9NIF8-F1
#
_entry.id   AF-A0A3M9NIF8-F1
#
_cell.length_a   1.000
_cell.length_b   1.000
_cell.length_c   1.000
_cell.angle_alpha   90.00
_cell.angle_beta   90.00
_cell.angle_gamma   90.00
#
_symmetry.space_group_name_H-M   'P 1'
#
loop_
_entity.id
_entity.type
_entity.pdbx_description
1 polymer ?
#
loop_
_entity_poly.entity_id
_entity_poly.type
_entity_poly.pdbx_seq_one_letter_code
_entity_poly.pdbx_strand_id
1 'polypeptide(L)' 'MDENIILSEVNSIFIEVFEDKSIILNGNTTSDDVPAWDSLNHIQMINAVEKHFKIRFELNDLLNFTDVGGLCRGILKKMN' A
#
# COMPACT_ATOMS: atom_id res chain seq x y z
N MET A 1 -10.89 -10.59 6.78
CA MET A 1 -9.42 -10.43 6.73
C MET A 1 -9.08 -9.34 7.73
N ASP A 2 -8.10 -9.55 8.59
CA ASP A 2 -7.72 -8.58 9.63
C ASP A 2 -6.74 -7.53 9.09
N GLU A 3 -6.75 -6.32 9.65
CA GLU A 3 -5.86 -5.21 9.25
C GLU A 3 -4.37 -5.59 9.37
N ASN A 4 -4.01 -6.37 10.38
CA ASN A 4 -2.64 -6.90 10.54
C ASN A 4 -2.21 -7.82 9.40
N ILE A 5 -3.14 -8.62 8.84
CA ILE A 5 -2.86 -9.49 7.70
C ILE A 5 -2.65 -8.63 6.45
N ILE A 6 -3.53 -7.64 6.22
CA ILE A 6 -3.41 -6.71 5.09
C ILE A 6 -2.08 -5.96 5.16
N LEU A 7 -1.71 -5.45 6.34
CA LEU A 7 -0.44 -4.74 6.53
C LEU A 7 0.77 -5.62 6.17
N SER A 8 0.76 -6.90 6.56
CA SER A 8 1.84 -7.84 6.23
C SER A 8 1.95 -8.12 4.73
N GLU A 9 0.82 -8.26 4.04
CA GLU A 9 0.78 -8.43 2.59
C GLU A 9 1.23 -7.15 1.86
N VAL A 10 0.75 -5.98 2.30
CA VAL A 10 1.19 -4.67 1.78
C VAL A 10 2.69 -4.47 1.99
N ASN A 11 3.24 -4.84 3.15
CA ASN A 11 4.68 -4.78 3.39
C ASN A 11 5.47 -5.64 2.38
N SER A 12 4.98 -6.84 2.07
CA SER A 12 5.59 -7.71 1.06
C SER A 12 5.58 -7.07 -0.34
N ILE A 13 4.47 -6.41 -0.70
CA ILE A 13 4.35 -5.68 -1.97
C ILE A 13 5.32 -4.51 -2.03
N PHE A 14 5.50 -3.76 -0.94
CA PHE A 14 6.47 -2.67 -0.89
C PHE A 14 7.90 -3.17 -1.10
N ILE A 15 8.27 -4.27 -0.44
CA ILE A 15 9.58 -4.91 -0.61
C ILE A 15 9.79 -5.35 -2.06
N GLU A 16 8.76 -5.89 -2.71
CA GLU A 16 8.83 -6.33 -4.12
C GLU A 16 8.96 -5.15 -5.09
N VAL A 17 8.16 -4.10 -4.90
CA VAL A 17 8.12 -2.94 -5.80
C VAL A 17 9.35 -2.04 -5.64
N PHE A 18 9.82 -1.85 -4.40
CA PHE A 18 10.97 -0.98 -4.12
C PHE A 18 12.29 -1.74 -4.03
N GLU A 19 12.26 -3.06 -4.23
CA GLU A 19 13.41 -3.98 -4.16
C GLU A 19 14.23 -3.86 -2.85
N ASP A 20 13.58 -3.41 -1.76
CA ASP A 20 14.23 -3.13 -0.48
C ASP A 20 13.62 -3.99 0.63
N LYS A 21 14.37 -5.03 1.02
CA LYS A 21 13.99 -5.98 2.09
C LYS A 21 14.08 -5.40 3.49
N SER A 22 14.65 -4.21 3.66
CA SER A 22 14.74 -3.54 4.96
C SER A 22 13.48 -2.74 5.32
N ILE A 23 12.53 -2.62 4.37
CA ILE A 23 11.25 -1.95 4.60
C ILE A 23 10.46 -2.69 5.67
N ILE A 24 10.09 -1.94 6.71
CA ILE A 24 9.19 -2.37 7.78
C ILE A 24 8.10 -1.31 7.88
N LEU A 25 6.94 -1.60 7.29
CA LEU A 25 5.79 -0.72 7.34
C LEU A 25 5.06 -0.84 8.67
N ASN A 26 4.49 0.28 9.09
CA ASN A 26 3.45 0.36 10.11
C ASN A 26 2.28 1.20 9.57
N GLY A 27 1.17 1.24 10.31
CA GLY A 27 -0.03 1.98 9.88
C GLY A 27 0.16 3.49 9.72
N ASN A 28 1.25 4.06 10.23
CA ASN A 28 1.61 5.46 10.14
C ASN A 28 2.71 5.74 9.11
N THR A 29 3.26 4.72 8.43
CA THR A 29 4.31 4.92 7.44
C THR A 29 3.79 5.71 6.24
N THR A 30 4.55 6.71 5.82
CA THR A 30 4.24 7.63 4.72
C THR A 30 5.33 7.59 3.65
N SER A 31 5.11 8.29 2.53
CA SER A 31 6.14 8.47 1.50
C SER A 31 7.41 9.15 2.02
N ASP A 32 7.28 9.98 3.06
CA ASP A 32 8.43 10.69 3.65
C ASP A 32 9.35 9.74 4.43
N ASP A 33 8.82 8.62 4.91
CA ASP A 33 9.57 7.60 5.66
C ASP A 33 10.30 6.61 4.73
N VAL A 34 9.88 6.50 3.48
CA VAL A 34 10.40 5.53 2.51
C VAL A 34 11.02 6.29 1.33
N PRO A 35 12.35 6.45 1.26
CA PRO A 35 13.01 7.25 0.22
C PRO A 35 12.70 6.81 -1.22
N ALA A 36 12.43 5.52 -1.41
CA ALA A 36 12.06 4.96 -2.71
C ALA A 36 10.60 5.26 -3.09
N TRP A 37 9.77 5.76 -2.17
CA TRP A 37 8.34 5.98 -2.41
C TRP A 37 8.10 7.35 -3.05
N ASP A 38 8.44 7.46 -4.33
CA ASP A 38 8.12 8.63 -5.17
C ASP A 38 6.78 8.46 -5.92
N SER A 39 6.42 9.44 -6.77
CA SER A 39 5.18 9.42 -7.55
C SER A 39 5.08 8.25 -8.54
N LEU A 40 6.19 7.81 -9.14
CA LEU A 40 6.20 6.70 -10.10
C LEU A 40 6.00 5.37 -9.37
N ASN A 41 6.76 5.20 -8.28
CA ASN A 41 6.75 4.05 -7.41
C ASN A 41 5.41 3.93 -6.66
N HIS A 42 4.76 5.05 -6.33
CA HIS A 42 3.39 5.06 -5.82
C HIS A 42 2.41 4.41 -6.82
N ILE A 43 2.46 4.78 -8.10
CA ILE A 43 1.56 4.19 -9.11
C ILE A 43 1.84 2.69 -9.28
N GLN A 44 3.11 2.28 -9.30
CA GLN A 44 3.47 0.87 -9.42
C GLN A 44 2.99 0.06 -8.19
N MET A 45 3.17 0.60 -6.99
CA MET A 45 2.68 0.01 -5.74
C MET A 45 1.16 -0.14 -5.77
N ILE A 46 0.40 0.89 -6.16
CA ILE A 46 -1.07 0.81 -6.26
C ILE A 46 -1.47 -0.31 -7.23
N ASN A 47 -0.85 -0.38 -8.41
CA ASN A 47 -1.13 -1.42 -9.39
C ASN A 47 -0.82 -2.83 -8.85
N ALA A 48 0.25 -3.00 -8.06
CA ALA A 48 0.60 -4.27 -7.45
C ALA A 48 -0.42 -4.68 -6.37
N VAL A 49 -0.86 -3.73 -5.52
CA VAL A 49 -1.93 -3.92 -4.53
C VAL A 49 -3.24 -4.33 -5.22
N GLU A 50 -3.68 -3.60 -6.23
CA GLU A 50 -4.90 -3.92 -6.99
C GLU A 50 -4.87 -5.33 -7.56
N LYS A 51 -3.74 -5.74 -8.16
CA LYS A 51 -3.56 -7.10 -8.70
C LYS A 51 -3.57 -8.17 -7.61
N HIS A 52 -2.87 -7.93 -6.50
CA HIS A 52 -2.72 -8.89 -5.41
C HIS A 52 -4.08 -9.17 -4.75
N PHE A 53 -4.81 -8.10 -4.37
CA PHE A 53 -6.10 -8.23 -3.69
C PHE A 53 -7.28 -8.39 -4.64
N LYS A 54 -7.06 -8.29 -5.96
CA LYS A 54 -8.08 -8.31 -7.03
C LYS A 54 -9.15 -7.23 -6.82
N ILE A 55 -8.71 -6.05 -6.41
CA ILE A 55 -9.56 -4.87 -6.18
C ILE A 55 -9.21 -3.77 -7.17
N ARG A 56 -10.04 -2.73 -7.22
CA ARG A 56 -9.77 -1.52 -8.00
C ARG A 56 -10.12 -0.28 -7.19
N PHE A 57 -9.17 0.64 -7.10
CA PHE A 57 -9.33 1.94 -6.47
C PHE A 57 -9.82 2.97 -7.49
N GLU A 58 -10.64 3.88 -7.02
CA GLU A 58 -11.01 5.06 -7.80
C GLU A 58 -9.94 6.14 -7.61
N LEU A 59 -9.83 7.08 -8.55
CA LEU A 59 -8.91 8.23 -8.44
C LEU A 59 -9.05 8.95 -7.09
N ASN A 60 -10.28 9.08 -6.58
CA ASN A 60 -10.54 9.72 -5.30
C ASN A 60 -10.03 8.88 -4.12
N ASP A 61 -10.02 7.55 -4.21
CA ASP A 61 -9.43 6.70 -3.17
C ASP A 61 -7.92 6.94 -3.09
N LEU A 62 -7.24 7.01 -4.25
CA LEU A 62 -5.79 7.23 -4.34
C LEU A 62 -5.35 8.57 -3.75
N LEU A 63 -6.13 9.63 -4.00
CA LEU A 63 -5.86 10.96 -3.45
C LEU A 63 -6.02 11.02 -1.92
N ASN A 64 -6.74 10.07 -1.32
CA ASN A 64 -6.97 10.01 0.12
C ASN A 64 -5.97 9.10 0.86
N PHE A 65 -5.05 8.43 0.15
CA PHE A 65 -4.04 7.58 0.77
C PHE A 65 -2.81 8.39 1.18
N THR A 66 -2.84 8.89 2.41
CA THR A 66 -1.73 9.66 3.03
C THR A 66 -0.70 8.78 3.73
N ASP A 67 -1.12 7.60 4.19
CA ASP A 67 -0.31 6.64 4.94
C ASP A 67 -0.72 5.20 4.58
N VAL A 68 0.14 4.25 4.94
CA VAL A 68 -0.09 2.82 4.74
C VAL A 68 -1.36 2.34 5.47
N GLY A 69 -1.71 2.93 6.62
CA GLY A 69 -2.96 2.60 7.31
C GLY A 69 -4.20 2.96 6.49
N GLY A 70 -4.19 4.11 5.82
CA GLY A 70 -5.24 4.56 4.91
C GLY A 70 -5.40 3.59 3.74
N LEU A 71 -4.28 3.15 3.17
CA LEU A 71 -4.27 2.11 2.14
C LEU A 71 -4.87 0.79 2.66
N CYS A 72 -4.46 0.30 3.84
CA CYS A 72 -4.97 -0.94 4.43
C CYS A 72 -6.48 -0.88 4.67
N ARG A 73 -6.98 0.24 5.20
CA ARG A 73 -8.43 0.47 5.37
C ARG A 73 -9.17 0.52 4.03
N GLY A 74 -8.55 1.14 3.02
CA GLY A 74 -9.08 1.16 1.65
C GLY A 74 -9.24 -0.24 1.06
N ILE A 75 -8.21 -1.09 1.21
CA ILE A 75 -8.23 -2.49 0.79
C ILE A 75 -9.37 -3.23 1.50
N LEU A 76 -9.43 -3.13 2.84
CA LEU A 76 -10.45 -3.80 3.64
C LEU A 76 -11.87 -3.41 3.20
N LYS A 77 -12.09 -2.13 2.89
CA LYS A 77 -13.39 -1.63 2.42
C LYS A 77 -13.78 -2.19 1.05
N LYS A 78 -12.83 -2.45 0.15
CA LYS A 78 -13.09 -3.02 -1.19
C LYS A 78 -13.31 -4.53 -1.16
N MET A 79 -12.82 -5.21 -0.13
CA MET A 79 -12.96 -6.66 0.04
C MET A 79 -14.25 -7.08 0.77
N ASN A 80 -14.95 -6.14 1.40
CA ASN A 80 -16.27 -6.34 1.99
C ASN A 80 -17.38 -6.03 0.98
#